data_AF-A0A842U0R5-F1
#
_entry.id   AF-A0A842U0R5-F1
#
_cell.length_a   1.000
_cell.length_b   1.000
_cell.length_c   1.000
_cell.angle_alpha   90.00
_cell.angle_beta   90.00
_cell.angle_gamma   90.00
#
_symmetry.space_group_name_H-M   'P 1'
#
loop_
_entity.id
_entity.type
_entity.pdbx_description
1 polymer ?
#
loop_
_entity_poly.entity_id
_entity_poly.type
_entity_poly.pdbx_seq_one_letter_code
_entity_poly.pdbx_strand_id
1 'polypeptide(L)'
;MHELTKKIFGEESIKKISLNLDSKTLELVDDLAKLSKANRTIVIHLLIQKGIKNYIRDLEKTWQEIKLNNFIVTDNHKIPLSKEQLKKLDNSMDELKKLKEKWFKLIEKTPGYVG
;
A
#
# COMPACT_ATOMS: atom_id res chain seq x y z
N MET A 1 -7.05 2.47 27.92
CA MET A 1 -6.27 2.05 26.73
C MET A 1 -6.82 0.79 26.04
N HIS A 2 -7.36 -0.19 26.77
CA HIS A 2 -7.91 -1.43 26.18
C HIS A 2 -9.19 -1.25 25.34
N GLU A 3 -10.02 -0.26 25.67
CA GLU A 3 -11.31 -0.03 24.98
C GLU A 3 -11.17 0.61 23.59
N LEU A 4 -10.18 1.48 23.38
CA LEU A 4 -9.96 2.13 22.09
C LEU A 4 -9.51 1.11 21.04
N THR A 5 -8.60 0.20 21.41
CA THR A 5 -8.15 -0.88 20.53
C THR A 5 -9.27 -1.84 20.18
N LYS A 6 -10.16 -2.15 21.15
CA LYS A 6 -11.35 -2.97 20.90
C LYS A 6 -12.36 -2.31 19.96
N LYS A 7 -12.60 -1.01 20.11
CA LYS A 7 -13.49 -0.24 19.22
C LYS A 7 -12.96 -0.13 17.79
N ILE A 8 -11.63 -0.08 17.62
CA ILE A 8 -11.02 0.15 16.31
C ILE A 8 -10.91 -1.12 15.47
N PHE A 9 -10.63 -2.26 16.10
CA PHE A 9 -10.26 -3.47 15.36
C PHE A 9 -11.33 -4.56 15.31
N GLY A 10 -12.42 -4.46 16.08
CA GLY A 10 -13.41 -5.53 16.20
C GLY A 10 -12.80 -6.80 16.81
N GLU A 11 -13.60 -7.68 17.39
CA GLU A 11 -13.11 -8.96 17.93
C GLU A 11 -12.79 -9.99 16.82
N GLU A 12 -12.40 -9.55 15.63
CA GLU A 12 -11.87 -10.44 14.60
C GLU A 12 -10.40 -10.71 14.93
N SER A 13 -10.07 -11.99 15.15
CA SER A 13 -8.76 -12.48 15.59
C SER A 13 -7.61 -11.79 14.84
N ILE A 14 -6.89 -10.91 15.53
CA ILE A 14 -5.67 -10.29 14.99
C ILE A 14 -4.63 -11.39 14.82
N LYS A 15 -4.41 -11.84 13.58
CA LYS A 15 -3.24 -12.68 13.26
C LYS A 15 -1.99 -11.83 13.46
N LYS A 16 -1.07 -12.29 14.31
CA LYS A 16 0.25 -11.65 14.45
C LYS A 16 1.01 -11.83 13.14
N ILE A 17 1.44 -10.71 12.54
CA ILE A 17 2.28 -10.69 11.35
C ILE A 17 3.63 -10.12 11.81
N SER A 18 4.72 -10.86 11.54
CA SER A 18 6.07 -10.31 11.72
C SER A 18 6.44 -9.54 10.46
N LEU A 19 6.49 -8.23 10.57
CA LEU A 19 7.09 -7.36 9.57
C LEU A 19 8.58 -7.38 9.91
N ASN A 20 9.40 -8.03 9.11
CA ASN A 20 10.85 -8.15 9.34
C ASN A 20 11.54 -6.79 9.14
N LEU A 21 11.23 -5.82 10.01
CA LEU A 21 11.72 -4.45 10.00
C LEU A 21 13.07 -4.40 10.69
N ASP A 22 14.02 -3.68 10.09
CA ASP A 22 15.31 -3.42 10.72
C ASP A 22 15.16 -2.45 11.91
N SER A 23 16.17 -2.44 12.78
CA SER A 23 16.14 -1.65 14.02
C SER A 23 16.01 -0.15 13.77
N LYS A 24 16.61 0.40 12.70
CA LYS A 24 16.54 1.83 12.40
C LYS A 24 15.14 2.22 11.96
N THR A 25 14.47 1.39 11.17
CA THR A 25 13.07 1.60 10.81
C THR A 25 12.17 1.59 12.04
N LEU A 26 12.40 0.68 12.99
CA LEU A 26 11.63 0.63 14.24
C LEU A 26 11.84 1.88 15.11
N GLU A 27 13.08 2.37 15.21
CA GLU A 27 13.38 3.63 15.93
C GLU A 27 12.62 4.82 15.35
N LEU A 28 12.58 4.96 14.03
CA LEU A 28 11.82 6.02 13.36
C LEU A 28 10.31 5.91 13.60
N VAL A 29 9.77 4.68 13.61
CA VAL A 29 8.35 4.44 13.95
C VAL A 29 8.07 4.87 15.39
N ASP A 30 8.98 4.60 16.32
CA ASP A 30 8.84 5.02 17.72
C ASP A 30 8.87 6.53 17.87
N ASP A 31 9.74 7.22 17.16
CA ASP A 31 9.81 8.67 17.20
C ASP A 31 8.56 9.32 16.59
N LEU A 32 8.05 8.76 15.49
CA LEU A 32 6.76 9.16 14.93
C LEU A 32 5.61 8.96 15.94
N ALA A 33 5.59 7.81 16.63
CA ALA A 33 4.58 7.50 17.64
C ALA A 33 4.60 8.49 18.81
N LYS A 34 5.79 8.86 19.29
CA LYS A 34 5.97 9.89 20.33
C LYS A 34 5.47 11.26 19.85
N LEU A 35 5.88 11.69 18.65
CA LEU A 35 5.52 12.98 18.08
C LEU A 35 4.02 13.11 17.85
N SER A 36 3.39 12.07 17.31
CA SER A 36 1.95 12.06 17.04
C SER A 36 1.10 11.69 18.26
N LYS A 37 1.72 11.41 19.42
CA LYS A 37 1.06 10.87 20.61
C LYS A 37 0.17 9.66 20.31
N ALA A 38 0.61 8.81 19.38
CA ALA A 38 -0.11 7.62 18.94
C ALA A 38 0.61 6.34 19.39
N ASN A 39 -0.09 5.22 19.39
CA ASN A 39 0.54 3.93 19.62
C ASN A 39 1.35 3.50 18.38
N ARG A 40 2.50 2.84 18.58
CA ARG A 40 3.35 2.24 17.54
C ARG A 40 2.53 1.46 16.49
N THR A 41 1.58 0.64 16.91
CA THR A 41 0.72 -0.16 16.02
C THR A 41 -0.10 0.72 15.09
N ILE A 42 -0.62 1.85 15.56
CA ILE A 42 -1.39 2.80 14.74
C ILE A 42 -0.47 3.44 13.71
N VAL A 43 0.75 3.84 14.10
CA VAL A 43 1.74 4.42 13.18
C VAL A 43 2.11 3.41 12.09
N ILE A 44 2.45 2.17 12.45
CA ILE A 44 2.76 1.11 11.48
C ILE A 44 1.59 0.87 10.54
N HIS A 45 0.37 0.79 11.07
CA HIS A 45 -0.83 0.61 10.28
C HIS A 45 -1.01 1.72 9.25
N LEU A 46 -0.87 2.99 9.67
CA LEU A 46 -0.96 4.14 8.78
C LEU A 46 0.16 4.16 7.73
N LEU A 47 1.39 3.81 8.11
CA LEU A 47 2.52 3.71 7.18
C LEU A 47 2.26 2.66 6.09
N ILE A 48 1.76 1.48 6.47
CA ILE A 48 1.38 0.42 5.52
C ILE A 48 0.26 0.91 4.59
N GLN A 49 -0.79 1.52 5.15
CA GLN A 49 -1.92 2.02 4.38
C GLN A 49 -1.50 3.09 3.36
N LYS A 50 -0.74 4.10 3.80
CA LYS A 50 -0.27 5.20 2.94
C LYS A 50 0.77 4.70 1.93
N GLY A 51 1.68 3.82 2.36
CA GLY A 51 2.68 3.20 1.49
C GLY A 51 2.04 2.41 0.34
N ILE A 52 1.07 1.55 0.64
CA ILE A 52 0.35 0.77 -0.39
C ILE A 52 -0.45 1.68 -1.32
N LYS A 53 -1.11 2.72 -0.79
CA LYS A 53 -1.83 3.70 -1.64
C LYS A 53 -0.90 4.37 -2.65
N ASN A 54 0.29 4.79 -2.22
CA ASN A 54 1.28 5.40 -3.11
C ASN A 54 1.82 4.39 -4.13
N TYR A 55 2.17 3.17 -3.68
CA TYR A 55 2.66 2.11 -4.55
C TYR A 55 1.66 1.74 -5.66
N ILE A 56 0.38 1.58 -5.33
CA ILE A 56 -0.69 1.33 -6.30
C ILE A 56 -0.76 2.46 -7.34
N ARG A 57 -0.67 3.71 -6.92
CA ARG A 57 -0.70 4.87 -7.81
C ARG A 57 0.51 4.90 -8.76
N ASP A 58 1.69 4.58 -8.24
CA ASP A 58 2.92 4.58 -9.04
C ASP A 58 2.91 3.44 -10.08
N LEU A 59 2.35 2.27 -9.72
CA LEU A 59 2.08 1.19 -10.66
C LEU A 59 1.09 1.61 -11.76
N GLU A 60 -0.03 2.24 -11.40
CA GLU A 60 -1.00 2.74 -12.38
C GLU A 60 -0.34 3.71 -13.38
N LYS A 61 0.47 4.65 -12.89
CA LYS A 61 1.19 5.61 -13.73
C LYS A 61 2.16 4.91 -14.69
N THR A 62 2.99 4.01 -14.15
CA THR A 62 3.96 3.23 -14.93
C THR A 62 3.26 2.44 -16.03
N TRP A 63 2.13 1.81 -15.73
CA TRP A 63 1.37 1.03 -16.70
C TRP A 63 0.70 1.88 -17.77
N GLN A 64 0.18 3.07 -17.44
CA GLN A 64 -0.33 4.01 -18.45
C GLN A 64 0.77 4.49 -19.39
N GLU A 65 1.96 4.79 -18.86
CA GLU A 65 3.12 5.17 -19.67
C GLU A 65 3.52 4.03 -20.63
N ILE A 66 3.56 2.79 -20.14
CA ILE A 66 3.86 1.62 -20.97
C ILE A 66 2.80 1.44 -22.06
N LYS A 67 1.51 1.61 -21.75
CA LYS A 67 0.40 1.45 -22.70
C LYS A 67 0.41 2.51 -23.80
N LEU A 68 0.76 3.75 -23.45
CA LEU A 68 0.86 4.85 -24.41
C LEU A 68 2.04 4.65 -25.38
N ASN A 69 3.16 4.16 -24.84
CA ASN A 69 4.43 4.13 -25.55
C ASN A 69 4.79 2.76 -26.16
N ASN A 70 4.08 1.70 -25.76
CA ASN A 70 4.33 0.30 -26.14
C ASN A 70 5.76 -0.20 -25.86
N PHE A 71 6.46 0.40 -24.90
CA PHE A 71 7.78 -0.05 -24.44
C PHE A 71 7.95 0.10 -22.93
N ILE A 72 8.88 -0.67 -22.37
CA ILE A 72 9.39 -0.50 -21.00
C ILE A 72 10.77 0.14 -21.07
N VAL A 73 11.06 1.08 -20.18
CA VAL A 73 12.41 1.65 -20.03
C VAL A 73 13.14 0.90 -18.92
N THR A 74 14.25 0.25 -19.26
CA THR A 74 15.16 -0.38 -18.30
C THR A 74 16.57 0.07 -18.60
N ASP A 75 17.28 0.67 -17.64
CA ASP A 75 18.70 1.07 -17.77
C ASP A 75 19.03 1.71 -19.14
N ASN A 76 18.26 2.74 -19.52
CA ASN A 76 18.34 3.49 -20.79
C ASN A 76 17.94 2.75 -22.08
N HIS A 77 17.41 1.54 -22.01
CA HIS A 77 16.90 0.79 -23.16
C HIS A 77 15.37 0.84 -23.21
N LYS A 78 14.82 1.05 -24.41
CA LYS A 78 13.38 0.93 -24.69
C LYS A 78 13.10 -0.46 -25.24
N ILE A 79 12.46 -1.32 -24.45
CA ILE A 79 12.09 -2.68 -24.85
C ILE A 79 10.65 -2.65 -25.35
N PRO A 80 10.39 -2.82 -26.66
CA PRO A 80 9.03 -2.86 -27.19
C PRO A 80 8.30 -4.11 -26.67
N LEU A 81 7.01 -3.95 -26.37
CA LEU A 81 6.18 -5.05 -25.89
C LEU A 81 5.42 -5.73 -27.02
N SER A 82 5.36 -7.06 -26.95
CA SER A 82 4.48 -7.84 -27.82
C SER A 82 3.00 -7.61 -27.46
N LYS A 83 2.09 -7.89 -28.40
CA LYS A 83 0.64 -7.84 -28.15
C LYS A 83 0.23 -8.75 -26.99
N GLU A 84 0.89 -9.90 -26.82
CA GLU A 84 0.60 -10.82 -25.72
C GLU A 84 1.04 -10.23 -24.37
N GLN A 85 2.21 -9.56 -24.32
CA GLN A 85 2.67 -8.87 -23.12
C GLN A 85 1.76 -7.70 -22.74
N LEU A 86 1.31 -6.91 -23.72
CA LEU A 86 0.32 -5.85 -23.50
C LEU A 86 -1.01 -6.41 -22.97
N LYS A 87 -1.48 -7.55 -23.48
CA LYS A 87 -2.68 -8.22 -22.98
C LYS A 87 -2.52 -8.72 -21.54
N LYS A 88 -1.36 -9.30 -21.20
CA LYS A 88 -1.05 -9.69 -19.81
C LYS A 88 -1.03 -8.48 -18.88
N LEU A 89 -0.48 -7.36 -19.35
CA LEU A 89 -0.49 -6.09 -18.61
C LEU A 89 -1.89 -5.60 -18.29
N ASP A 90 -2.78 -5.62 -19.29
CA ASP A 90 -4.18 -5.22 -19.12
C ASP A 90 -4.92 -6.11 -18.10
N ASN A 91 -4.69 -7.42 -18.13
CA ASN A 91 -5.25 -8.33 -17.13
C ASN A 91 -4.74 -8.02 -15.71
N SER A 92 -3.43 -7.79 -15.55
CA SER A 92 -2.85 -7.41 -14.26
C SER A 92 -3.35 -6.05 -13.75
N MET A 93 -3.62 -5.11 -14.65
CA MET A 93 -4.23 -3.82 -14.32
C MET A 93 -5.64 -3.99 -13.75
N ASP A 94 -6.46 -4.87 -14.33
CA ASP A 94 -7.82 -5.11 -13.84
C ASP A 94 -7.82 -5.82 -12.48
N GLU A 95 -6.85 -6.70 -12.22
CA GLU A 95 -6.61 -7.26 -10.89
C GLU A 95 -6.17 -6.18 -9.89
N LEU A 96 -5.28 -5.26 -10.28
CA LEU A 96 -4.88 -4.14 -9.43
C LEU A 96 -6.07 -3.25 -9.07
N LYS A 97 -6.97 -2.94 -10.01
CA LYS A 97 -8.19 -2.15 -9.74
C LYS A 97 -9.06 -2.81 -8.68
N LYS A 98 -9.31 -4.11 -8.81
CA LYS A 98 -10.07 -4.89 -7.81
C LYS A 98 -9.39 -4.87 -6.44
N LEU A 99 -8.05 -4.99 -6.41
CA LEU A 99 -7.29 -4.91 -5.16
C LEU A 99 -7.37 -3.51 -4.54
N LYS A 100 -7.23 -2.45 -5.35
CA LYS A 100 -7.34 -1.05 -4.93
C LYS A 100 -8.70 -0.75 -4.31
N GLU A 101 -9.79 -1.20 -4.93
CA GLU A 101 -11.14 -1.04 -4.38
C GLU A 101 -11.30 -1.73 -3.02
N LYS A 102 -10.80 -2.96 -2.89
CA LYS A 102 -10.81 -3.68 -1.60
C LYS A 102 -9.98 -2.93 -0.55
N TRP A 103 -8.81 -2.44 -0.93
CA TRP A 103 -7.89 -1.74 -0.03
C TRP A 103 -8.44 -0.39 0.42
N PHE A 104 -9.06 0.38 -0.48
CA PHE A 104 -9.59 1.71 -0.17
C PHE A 104 -10.83 1.59 0.73
N LYS A 105 -11.69 0.60 0.50
CA LYS A 105 -12.80 0.27 1.41
C LYS A 105 -12.34 -0.08 2.83
N LEU A 106 -11.15 -0.65 2.99
CA LEU A 106 -10.56 -0.94 4.30
C LEU A 106 -10.02 0.33 4.97
N ILE A 107 -9.39 1.23 4.20
CA ILE A 107 -8.89 2.52 4.70
C ILE A 107 -10.05 3.40 5.19
N GLU A 108 -11.14 3.49 4.42
CA GLU A 108 -12.32 4.30 4.80
C GLU A 108 -12.99 3.83 6.09
N LYS A 109 -12.87 2.54 6.41
CA LYS A 109 -13.39 1.95 7.65
C LYS A 109 -12.43 2.11 8.84
N THR A 110 -11.24 2.67 8.62
CA THR A 110 -10.21 2.82 9.67
C THR A 110 -10.51 4.05 10.52
N PRO A 111 -10.73 3.88 11.83
CA PRO A 111 -10.97 4.99 12.75
C PRO A 111 -9.84 6.01 12.74
N GLY A 112 -10.19 7.29 12.58
CA GLY A 112 -9.23 8.39 12.46
C GLY A 112 -8.82 8.73 11.03
N TYR A 113 -9.42 8.11 10.00
CA TYR A 113 -9.26 8.55 8.62
C TYR A 113 -9.96 9.89 8.40
N VAL A 114 -9.19 10.91 8.02
CA VAL A 114 -9.68 12.18 7.46
C VAL A 114 -9.25 12.17 5.99
N GLY A 115 -10.25 12.07 5.10
CA GLY A 115 -10.07 11.92 3.65
C GLY A 115 -9.64 13.21 2.97
#